data_AF-A0A3B3ISH1-F1
#
_entry.id   AF-A0A3B3ISH1-F1
#
_cell.length_a   1.000
_cell.length_b   1.000
_cell.length_c   1.000
_cell.angle_alpha   90.00
_cell.angle_beta   90.00
_cell.angle_gamma   90.00
#
_symmetry.space_group_name_H-M   'P 1'
#
loop_
_entity.id
_entity.type
_entity.pdbx_description
1 polymer ?
#
loop_
_entity_poly.entity_id
_entity_poly.type
_entity_poly.pdbx_seq_one_letter_code
_entity_poly.pdbx_strand_id
1 'polypeptide(L)' 'MAADAEPLEIILHLPLLCEDKNVPYVFVRSKQALGRACGVS' A
#
# COMPACT_ATOMS: atom_id res chain seq x y z
N MET A 1 0.74 -1.80 -1.19
CA MET A 1 -0.19 -1.32 -0.14
C MET A 1 -0.01 -2.20 1.08
N ALA A 2 0.39 -1.63 2.21
CA ALA A 2 0.72 -2.41 3.40
C ALA A 2 -0.54 -2.65 4.27
N ALA A 3 -0.83 -3.91 4.62
CA ALA A 3 -2.03 -4.27 5.38
C ALA A 3 -2.04 -3.77 6.84
N ASP A 4 -0.89 -3.32 7.35
CA ASP A 4 -0.63 -2.79 8.69
C ASP A 4 -0.50 -1.26 8.70
N ALA A 5 -1.07 -0.58 7.70
CA ALA A 5 -1.12 0.88 7.68
C ALA A 5 -2.20 1.39 8.66
N GLU A 6 -1.78 2.27 9.55
CA GLU A 6 -2.68 3.02 10.44
C GLU A 6 -2.57 4.50 10.11
N PRO A 7 -3.71 5.19 9.89
CA PRO A 7 -5.10 4.69 9.87
C PRO A 7 -5.50 4.01 8.55
N LEU A 8 -6.37 2.99 8.65
CA LEU A 8 -6.88 2.18 7.53
C LEU A 8 -7.65 3.00 6.47
N GLU A 9 -8.24 4.13 6.86
CA GLU A 9 -9.00 5.03 5.97
C GLU A 9 -8.17 5.53 4.78
N ILE A 10 -6.84 5.65 4.96
CA ILE A 10 -5.93 6.09 3.90
C ILE A 10 -5.77 5.01 2.82
N ILE A 11 -5.95 3.74 3.18
CA ILE A 11 -5.85 2.63 2.24
C ILE A 11 -7.16 2.36 1.52
N LEU A 12 -8.32 2.72 2.06
CA LEU A 12 -9.61 2.38 1.45
C LEU A 12 -9.89 3.11 0.12
N HIS A 13 -9.42 4.35 -0.03
CA HIS A 13 -9.65 5.15 -1.24
C HIS A 13 -8.63 4.89 -2.35
N LEU A 14 -7.51 4.24 -2.01
CA LEU A 14 -6.34 4.13 -2.86
C LEU A 14 -6.48 3.04 -3.96
N PRO A 15 -7.09 1.84 -3.71
CA PRO A 15 -7.38 0.85 -4.74
C PRO A 15 -8.37 1.36 -5.79
N LEU A 16 -9.41 2.08 -5.35
CA LEU A 16 -10.41 2.66 -6.25
C LEU A 16 -9.77 3.62 -7.26
N LEU A 17 -8.87 4.49 -6.79
CA LEU A 17 -8.10 5.39 -7.66
C LEU A 17 -7.12 4.63 -8.57
N CYS A 18 -6.50 3.56 -8.09
CA CYS A 18 -5.61 2.72 -8.90
C CYS A 18 -6.37 1.97 -10.01
N GLU A 19 -7.59 1.51 -9.74
CA GLU A 19 -8.47 0.89 -10.74
C GLU A 19 -8.92 1.88 -11.81
N ASP A 20 -9.35 3.08 -11.40
CA ASP A 20 -9.73 4.17 -12.32
C ASP A 20 -8.59 4.58 -13.25
N LYS A 21 -7.35 4.55 -12.75
CA LYS A 21 -6.15 4.92 -13.53
C LYS A 21 -5.42 3.73 -14.15
N ASN A 22 -5.97 2.51 -14.03
CA ASN A 22 -5.37 1.27 -14.52
C ASN A 22 -3.93 1.04 -14.03
N VAL A 23 -3.61 1.49 -12.81
CA VAL A 23 -2.27 1.37 -12.23
C VAL A 23 -2.15 0.02 -11.50
N PRO A 24 -1.16 -0.82 -11.82
CA PRO A 24 -0.94 -2.07 -11.12
C PRO A 24 -0.53 -1.80 -9.67
N TYR A 25 -1.22 -2.46 -8.73
CA TYR A 25 -0.95 -2.36 -7.30
C TYR A 25 -0.84 -3.75 -6.67
N VAL A 26 -0.09 -3.86 -5.58
CA VAL A 26 0.11 -5.11 -4.84
C VAL A 26 -0.10 -4.89 -3.35
N PHE A 27 -0.79 -5.82 -2.69
CA PHE A 27 -0.91 -5.83 -1.23
C PHE A 27 0.25 -6.60 -0.60
N VAL A 28 0.87 -5.98 0.39
CA VAL A 28 1.97 -6.56 1.18
C VAL A 28 1.53 -6.61 2.63
N ARG A 29 1.85 -7.70 3.34
CA ARG A 29 1.37 -7.90 4.72
C ARG A 29 1.99 -6.97 5.76
N SER A 30 3.17 -6.40 5.49
CA SER A 30 3.88 -5.56 6.46
C SER A 30 4.54 -4.35 5.81
N LYS A 31 4.34 -3.17 6.41
CA LYS A 31 4.98 -1.90 6.05
C LYS A 31 6.46 -1.94 6.32
N GLN A 32 6.91 -2.70 7.32
CA GLN A 32 8.33 -2.88 7.62
C GLN A 32 9.03 -3.73 6.56
N ALA A 33 8.38 -4.78 6.08
CA ALA A 33 8.89 -5.57 4.96
C ALA A 33 8.97 -4.73 3.68
N LEU A 34 7.95 -3.90 3.42
CA LEU A 34 7.96 -2.95 2.31
C LEU A 34 9.07 -1.90 2.46
N GLY A 35 9.22 -1.30 3.64
CA GLY A 35 10.24 -0.28 3.89
C GLY A 35 11.66 -0.82 3.69
N ARG A 36 11.96 -2.00 4.24
CA ARG A 36 13.24 -2.69 4.01
C ARG A 36 13.49 -3.00 2.54
N ALA A 37 12.47 -3.48 1.81
CA ALA A 37 12.60 -3.76 0.38
C ALA A 37 12.83 -2.49 -0.45
N CYS A 38 12.26 -1.36 -0.02
CA CYS A 38 12.44 -0.05 -0.64
C CYS A 38 13.70 0.70 -0.15
N GLY A 39 14.51 0.10 0.73
CA GLY A 39 15.71 0.74 1.28
C GLY A 39 15.43 1.93 2.21
N VAL A 40 14.18 2.10 2.65
CA VAL A 40 13.80 3.07 3.68
C VAL A 40 13.81 2.35 5.02
N SER A 41 14.92 2.50 5.75
CA SER A 41 15.09 2.04 7.14
C SER A 41 14.90 3.17 8.12
#